data_AF-A0A6A1UK75-F1
#
_entry.id   AF-A0A6A1UK75-F1
#
_cell.length_a   1.000
_cell.length_b   1.000
_cell.length_c   1.000
_cell.angle_alpha   90.00
_cell.angle_beta   90.00
_cell.angle_gamma   90.00
#
_symmetry.space_group_name_H-M   'P 1'
#
loop_
_entity.id
_entity.type
_entity.pdbx_description
1 polymer ?
#
loop_
_entity_poly.entity_id
_entity_poly.type
_entity_poly.pdbx_seq_one_letter_code
_entity_poly.pdbx_strand_id
1 'polypeptide(L)'
;MKRSEQNKKNRSKLTVNHAAGSRSFQRTRACMKNQESSNINPAELYKKNYTNKDGIWTSEGAREIYERMDAFQRQCDLEGKTYTEIEVYSEILGKKSGYVRGLGRAVKPPPSSTLTTQSSDLQHQLAKARDEIEAMRAAREKDLQEFAKKQVEMEASAEERMKREQERMRVEHEERMQRNKSACERSKSAYGQKYRRNWRRKCPL
;
A
#
# COMPACT_ATOMS: atom_id res chain seq x y z
N MET A 1 30.10 22.45 49.53
CA MET A 1 30.76 23.49 48.70
C MET A 1 31.08 23.07 47.26
N LYS A 2 31.83 21.98 46.99
CA LYS A 2 32.32 21.63 45.63
C LYS A 2 31.25 21.62 44.51
N ARG A 3 30.05 21.07 44.77
CA ARG A 3 28.95 21.05 43.78
C ARG A 3 28.38 22.45 43.46
N SER A 4 28.35 23.36 44.44
CA SER A 4 27.84 24.73 44.26
C SER A 4 28.76 25.54 43.35
N GLU A 5 30.07 25.47 43.61
CA GLU A 5 31.10 26.11 42.77
C GLU A 5 31.08 25.60 41.34
N GLN A 6 30.96 24.28 41.16
CA GLN A 6 30.85 23.69 39.83
C GLN A 6 29.57 24.14 39.12
N ASN A 7 28.44 24.23 39.83
CA ASN A 7 27.19 24.73 39.26
C ASN A 7 27.29 26.20 38.85
N LYS A 8 27.98 27.05 39.63
CA LYS A 8 28.24 28.45 39.27
C LYS A 8 29.09 28.56 38.00
N LYS A 9 30.18 27.78 37.91
CA LYS A 9 31.03 27.68 36.70
C LYS A 9 30.29 27.11 35.49
N ASN A 10 29.32 26.21 35.69
CA ASN A 10 28.50 25.69 34.60
C ASN A 10 27.45 26.71 34.16
N ARG A 11 26.86 27.46 35.10
CA ARG A 11 25.88 28.51 34.83
C ARG A 11 26.50 29.68 34.07
N SER A 12 27.76 30.03 34.36
CA SER A 12 28.48 31.07 33.61
C SER A 12 28.79 30.69 32.16
N LYS A 13 28.61 29.43 31.76
CA LYS A 13 28.78 28.96 30.37
C LYS A 13 27.48 28.98 29.56
N LEU A 14 26.35 29.35 30.17
CA LEU A 14 25.07 29.46 29.46
C LEU A 14 25.08 30.75 28.63
N THR A 15 24.82 30.60 27.33
CA THR A 15 24.71 31.73 26.40
C THR A 15 23.32 32.38 26.45
N VAL A 16 22.30 31.60 26.80
CA VAL A 16 20.91 32.05 26.94
C VAL A 16 20.33 31.56 28.27
N ASN A 17 19.66 32.45 28.98
CA ASN A 17 19.04 32.15 30.27
C ASN A 17 17.59 31.72 30.09
N HIS A 18 17.20 30.66 30.77
CA HIS A 18 15.82 30.20 30.84
C HIS A 18 15.00 31.03 31.85
N ALA A 19 13.73 31.31 31.53
CA ALA A 19 12.83 32.16 32.31
C ALA A 19 11.75 31.39 33.10
N ALA A 20 11.55 30.10 32.84
CA ALA A 20 10.44 29.35 33.48
C ALA A 20 10.75 28.88 34.92
N GLY A 21 11.83 29.36 35.52
CA GLY A 21 12.18 29.12 36.92
C GLY A 21 12.43 27.64 37.22
N SER A 22 11.69 27.09 38.20
CA SER A 22 11.79 25.67 38.58
C SER A 22 11.04 24.72 37.63
N ARG A 23 10.27 25.26 36.66
CA ARG A 23 9.56 24.43 35.69
C ARG A 23 10.53 23.96 34.60
N SER A 24 10.62 22.66 34.42
CA SER A 24 11.39 22.08 33.31
C SER A 24 10.73 22.37 31.97
N PHE A 25 11.56 22.36 30.91
CA PHE A 25 11.10 22.54 29.53
C PHE A 25 9.97 21.58 29.14
N GLN A 26 10.09 20.29 29.48
CA GLN A 26 9.06 19.29 29.21
C GLN A 26 7.76 19.55 29.99
N ARG A 27 7.85 20.12 31.20
CA ARG A 27 6.66 20.48 31.99
C ARG A 27 5.97 21.72 31.43
N THR A 28 6.72 22.67 30.87
CA THR A 28 6.14 23.77 30.08
C THR A 28 5.39 23.22 28.87
N ARG A 29 6.01 22.30 28.12
CA ARG A 29 5.37 21.62 26.97
C ARG A 29 4.08 20.92 27.35
N ALA A 30 4.08 20.12 28.41
CA ALA A 30 2.89 19.41 28.87
C ALA A 30 1.74 20.37 29.24
N CYS A 31 2.04 21.50 29.89
CA CYS A 31 1.02 22.47 30.24
C CYS A 31 0.43 23.20 29.02
N MET A 32 1.24 23.55 28.02
CA MET A 32 0.74 24.17 26.79
C MET A 32 -0.21 23.24 26.03
N LYS A 33 0.12 21.94 25.96
CA LYS A 33 -0.69 20.94 25.26
C LYS A 33 -2.10 20.81 25.85
N ASN A 34 -2.20 20.90 27.17
CA ASN A 34 -3.48 20.79 27.88
C ASN A 34 -4.35 22.06 27.76
N GLN A 35 -3.77 23.19 27.36
CA GLN A 35 -4.49 24.46 27.20
C GLN A 35 -4.95 24.69 25.75
N GLU A 36 -4.16 24.26 24.75
CA GLU A 36 -4.39 24.61 23.33
C GLU A 36 -4.84 23.44 22.44
N SER A 37 -5.01 22.22 22.99
CA SER A 37 -5.47 20.95 22.35
C SER A 37 -4.80 20.52 21.03
N SER A 38 -3.95 21.35 20.46
CA SER A 38 -3.28 21.22 19.16
C SER A 38 -1.78 20.94 19.31
N ASN A 39 -1.13 20.58 18.20
CA ASN A 39 0.31 20.40 18.16
C ASN A 39 0.99 21.74 18.47
N ILE A 40 1.73 21.80 19.58
CA ILE A 40 2.40 23.02 20.03
C ILE A 40 3.45 23.41 18.98
N ASN A 41 3.37 24.66 18.51
CA ASN A 41 4.40 25.21 17.64
C ASN A 41 5.78 25.18 18.35
N PRO A 42 6.81 24.58 17.72
CA PRO A 42 8.16 24.48 18.29
C PRO A 42 8.78 25.82 18.73
N ALA A 43 8.56 26.89 17.97
CA ALA A 43 9.06 28.25 18.24
C ALA A 43 8.30 28.90 19.42
N GLU A 44 6.98 28.71 19.50
CA GLU A 44 6.18 29.22 20.63
C GLU A 44 6.53 28.51 21.94
N LEU A 45 6.80 27.20 21.88
CA LEU A 45 7.32 26.47 23.03
C LEU A 45 8.68 27.03 23.49
N TYR A 46 9.55 27.39 22.55
CA TYR A 46 10.81 28.03 22.86
C TYR A 46 10.55 29.38 23.55
N LYS A 47 9.80 30.28 22.91
CA LYS A 47 9.45 31.60 23.43
C LYS A 47 8.96 31.55 24.87
N LYS A 48 8.00 30.66 25.17
CA LYS A 48 7.44 30.49 26.52
C LYS A 48 8.49 30.19 27.61
N ASN A 49 9.59 29.55 27.23
CA ASN A 49 10.67 29.17 28.15
C ASN A 49 11.76 30.24 28.27
N TYR A 50 11.85 31.19 27.36
CA TYR A 50 12.92 32.19 27.29
C TYR A 50 12.43 33.65 27.32
N THR A 51 11.14 33.86 27.61
CA THR A 51 10.56 35.17 27.93
C THR A 51 10.05 35.20 29.37
N ASN A 52 10.12 36.37 30.00
CA ASN A 52 9.51 36.63 31.30
C ASN A 52 7.97 36.66 31.20
N LYS A 53 7.28 36.84 32.34
CA LYS A 53 5.82 36.96 32.39
C LYS A 53 5.29 38.11 31.52
N ASP A 54 6.07 39.18 31.39
CA ASP A 54 5.73 40.38 30.60
C ASP A 54 6.08 40.22 29.11
N GLY A 55 6.51 39.02 28.67
CA GLY A 55 6.88 38.74 27.28
C GLY A 55 8.27 39.25 26.87
N ILE A 56 9.01 39.87 27.78
CA ILE A 56 10.37 40.37 27.53
C ILE A 56 11.35 39.18 27.45
N TRP A 57 12.16 39.16 26.40
CA TRP A 57 13.22 38.16 26.19
C TRP A 57 14.30 38.24 27.28
N THR A 58 14.82 37.09 27.70
CA THR A 58 15.89 37.03 28.71
C THR A 58 17.25 37.51 28.20
N SER A 59 17.44 37.50 26.88
CA SER A 59 18.67 37.93 26.20
C SER A 59 18.41 38.08 24.71
N GLU A 60 19.22 38.89 24.02
CA GLU A 60 19.14 39.04 22.56
C GLU A 60 19.37 37.70 21.85
N GLY A 61 20.35 36.91 22.29
CA GLY A 61 20.59 35.59 21.71
C GLY A 61 19.40 34.62 21.84
N ALA A 62 18.52 34.79 22.84
CA ALA A 62 17.28 34.00 22.93
C ALA A 62 16.27 34.44 21.86
N ARG A 63 16.16 35.75 21.61
CA ARG A 63 15.32 36.29 20.54
C ARG A 63 15.81 35.82 19.17
N GLU A 64 17.11 35.91 18.90
CA GLU A 64 17.70 35.43 17.64
C GLU A 64 17.45 33.94 17.38
N ILE A 65 17.49 33.10 18.43
CA ILE A 65 17.15 31.67 18.31
C ILE A 65 15.69 31.51 17.90
N TYR A 66 14.77 32.26 18.53
CA TYR A 66 13.35 32.21 18.16
C TYR A 66 13.14 32.62 16.71
N GLU A 67 13.75 33.73 16.29
CA GLU A 67 13.65 34.23 14.91
C GLU A 67 14.17 33.20 13.90
N ARG A 68 15.25 32.47 14.22
CA ARG A 68 15.72 31.35 13.37
C ARG A 68 14.76 30.17 13.35
N MET A 69 14.13 29.81 14.46
CA MET A 69 13.09 28.77 14.46
C MET A 69 11.89 29.18 13.61
N ASP A 70 11.43 30.41 13.78
CA ASP A 70 10.29 30.99 13.05
C ASP A 70 10.59 31.10 11.54
N ALA A 71 11.80 31.52 11.17
CA ALA A 71 12.26 31.51 9.78
C ALA A 71 12.32 30.10 9.17
N PHE A 72 12.85 29.11 9.91
CA PHE A 72 12.88 27.72 9.46
C PHE A 72 11.47 27.19 9.18
N GLN A 73 10.52 27.49 10.06
CA GLN A 73 9.13 27.08 9.88
C GLN A 73 8.51 27.71 8.62
N ARG A 74 8.68 29.03 8.43
CA ARG A 74 8.21 29.70 7.20
C ARG A 74 8.81 29.12 5.93
N GLN A 75 10.09 28.74 5.96
CA GLN A 75 10.73 28.09 4.83
C GLN A 75 10.07 26.73 4.52
N CYS A 76 9.80 25.92 5.54
CA CYS A 76 9.08 24.66 5.34
C CYS A 76 7.66 24.87 4.78
N ASP A 77 6.95 25.89 5.26
CA ASP A 77 5.61 26.24 4.77
C ASP A 77 5.64 26.63 3.28
N LEU A 78 6.65 27.38 2.84
CA LEU A 78 6.85 27.74 1.43
C LEU A 78 7.21 26.54 0.56
N GLU A 79 8.01 25.60 1.09
CA GLU A 79 8.42 24.39 0.38
C GLU A 79 7.34 23.27 0.43
N GLY A 80 6.24 23.48 1.17
CA GLY A 80 5.19 22.49 1.38
C GLY A 80 5.66 21.27 2.19
N LYS A 81 6.73 21.40 2.97
CA LYS A 81 7.31 20.31 3.78
C LYS A 81 6.76 20.36 5.19
N THR A 82 6.39 19.20 5.72
CA THR A 82 6.11 19.07 7.15
C THR A 82 7.41 18.98 7.94
N TYR A 83 7.42 19.53 9.14
CA TYR A 83 8.53 19.46 10.07
C TYR A 83 8.07 18.98 11.44
N THR A 84 8.99 18.36 12.16
CA THR A 84 8.78 17.91 13.54
C THR A 84 9.49 18.82 14.54
N GLU A 85 9.04 18.84 15.79
CA GLU A 85 9.72 19.53 16.90
C GLU A 85 11.20 19.10 17.01
N ILE A 86 11.48 17.82 16.78
CA ILE A 86 12.83 17.26 16.86
C ILE A 86 13.72 17.86 15.78
N GLU A 87 13.23 17.99 14.55
CA GLU A 87 13.98 18.56 13.42
C GLU A 87 14.27 20.05 13.66
N VAL A 88 13.27 20.85 14.03
CA VAL A 88 13.44 22.29 14.31
C VAL A 88 14.49 22.51 15.39
N TYR A 89 14.38 21.83 16.53
CA TYR A 89 15.34 22.01 17.62
C TYR A 89 16.73 21.47 17.28
N SER A 90 16.78 20.37 16.52
CA SER A 90 18.04 19.79 16.07
C SER A 90 18.82 20.70 15.13
N GLU A 91 18.14 21.35 14.19
CA GLU A 91 18.76 22.25 13.23
C GLU A 91 19.22 23.55 13.91
N ILE A 92 18.36 24.15 14.73
CA ILE A 92 18.61 25.49 15.29
C ILE A 92 19.50 25.46 16.52
N LEU A 93 19.32 24.49 17.42
CA LEU A 93 20.06 24.38 18.68
C LEU A 93 21.16 23.33 18.64
N GLY A 94 21.07 22.35 17.74
CA GLY A 94 22.05 21.28 17.58
C GLY A 94 21.76 20.00 18.37
N LYS A 95 22.43 18.92 17.96
CA LYS A 95 22.38 17.59 18.59
C LYS A 95 23.62 17.35 19.46
N LYS A 96 23.49 16.49 20.47
CA LYS A 96 24.61 15.89 21.22
C LYS A 96 24.41 14.38 21.35
N SER A 97 25.46 13.65 21.72
CA SER A 97 25.36 12.21 21.93
C SER A 97 24.22 11.88 22.91
N GLY A 98 23.18 11.22 22.39
CA GLY A 98 22.02 10.76 23.13
C GLY A 98 20.90 11.79 23.39
N TYR A 99 20.99 13.04 22.92
CA TYR A 99 19.90 14.02 23.11
C TYR A 99 19.93 15.23 22.17
N VAL A 100 18.77 15.84 21.94
CA VAL A 100 18.61 17.13 21.24
C VAL A 100 18.65 18.28 22.25
N ARG A 101 19.39 19.36 21.95
CA ARG A 101 19.45 20.53 22.82
C ARG A 101 18.06 21.17 22.94
N GLY A 102 17.70 21.63 24.14
CA GLY A 102 16.37 22.19 24.43
C GLY A 102 15.30 21.16 24.80
N LEU A 103 15.34 19.94 24.23
CA LEU A 103 14.28 18.92 24.43
C LEU A 103 14.58 17.91 25.56
N GLY A 104 15.78 17.95 26.14
CA GLY A 104 16.19 17.07 27.23
C GLY A 104 16.58 15.67 26.77
N ARG A 105 16.96 14.80 27.73
CA ARG A 105 17.54 13.46 27.45
C ARG A 105 16.55 12.40 26.97
N ALA A 106 15.25 12.65 27.13
CA ALA A 106 14.20 11.71 26.72
C ALA A 106 14.02 11.66 25.20
N VAL A 107 14.44 12.70 24.48
CA VAL A 107 14.35 12.80 23.03
C VAL A 107 15.70 12.43 22.42
N LYS A 108 15.83 11.19 21.99
CA LYS A 108 17.02 10.73 21.27
C LYS A 108 16.96 11.26 19.84
N PRO A 109 18.01 11.93 19.33
CA PRO A 109 18.08 12.24 17.92
C PRO A 109 18.06 10.93 17.11
N PRO A 110 17.57 10.95 15.86
CA PRO A 110 17.80 9.83 14.96
C PRO A 110 19.30 9.52 14.94
N PRO A 111 19.68 8.23 14.87
CA PRO A 111 21.08 7.83 14.92
C PRO A 111 21.86 8.64 13.88
N SER A 112 22.92 9.32 14.32
CA SER A 112 23.85 9.96 13.39
C SER A 112 24.43 8.87 12.49
N SER A 113 24.45 9.15 11.19
CA SER A 113 24.82 8.28 10.07
C SER A 113 26.26 7.73 10.19
N THR A 114 26.52 6.86 11.16
CA THR A 114 27.80 6.16 11.36
C THR A 114 27.59 4.63 11.41
N LEU A 115 26.34 4.17 11.28
CA LEU A 115 25.94 2.76 11.15
C LEU A 115 25.59 2.39 9.69
N THR A 116 26.21 3.05 8.72
CA THR A 116 25.86 2.93 7.29
C THR A 116 26.34 1.63 6.62
N THR A 117 27.28 0.88 7.21
CA THR A 117 27.76 -0.38 6.60
C THR A 117 26.80 -1.57 6.81
N GLN A 118 26.07 -1.64 7.92
CA GLN A 118 25.05 -2.69 8.11
C GLN A 118 23.73 -2.37 7.37
N SER A 119 23.51 -1.10 7.03
CA SER A 119 22.29 -0.66 6.35
C SER A 119 22.29 -1.02 4.87
N SER A 120 23.43 -0.95 4.18
CA SER A 120 23.53 -1.27 2.75
C SER A 120 23.32 -2.76 2.48
N ASP A 121 23.90 -3.63 3.31
CA ASP A 121 23.77 -5.09 3.14
C ASP A 121 22.32 -5.54 3.36
N LEU A 122 21.64 -5.02 4.38
CA LEU A 122 20.23 -5.27 4.60
C LEU A 122 19.36 -4.72 3.46
N GLN A 123 19.66 -3.53 2.95
CA GLN A 123 18.96 -2.97 1.79
C GLN A 123 19.14 -3.82 0.54
N HIS A 124 20.36 -4.33 0.30
CA HIS A 124 20.64 -5.21 -0.83
C HIS A 124 19.93 -6.57 -0.68
N GLN A 125 19.92 -7.15 0.53
CA GLN A 125 19.18 -8.38 0.81
C GLN A 125 17.67 -8.20 0.61
N LEU A 126 17.11 -7.06 1.02
CA LEU A 126 15.69 -6.75 0.80
C LEU A 126 15.36 -6.56 -0.67
N ALA A 127 16.24 -5.91 -1.44
CA ALA A 127 16.07 -5.78 -2.89
C ALA A 127 16.09 -7.16 -3.57
N LYS A 128 17.10 -7.99 -3.25
CA LYS A 128 17.20 -9.35 -3.78
C LYS A 128 15.98 -10.22 -3.44
N ALA A 129 15.52 -10.17 -2.18
CA ALA A 129 14.33 -10.92 -1.77
C ALA A 129 13.06 -10.45 -2.49
N ARG A 130 12.94 -9.17 -2.83
CA ARG A 130 11.81 -8.64 -3.62
C ARG A 130 11.85 -9.19 -5.04
N ASP A 131 13.02 -9.16 -5.68
CA ASP A 131 13.20 -9.68 -7.04
C ASP A 131 12.91 -11.19 -7.11
N GLU A 132 13.35 -11.95 -6.11
CA GLU A 132 13.06 -13.39 -5.99
C GLU A 132 11.56 -13.67 -5.82
N ILE A 133 10.85 -12.89 -5.00
CA ILE A 133 9.40 -13.01 -4.82
C ILE A 133 8.67 -12.69 -6.13
N GLU A 134 9.10 -11.65 -6.84
CA GLU A 134 8.49 -11.25 -8.10
C GLU A 134 8.69 -12.32 -9.18
N ALA A 135 9.89 -12.91 -9.27
CA ALA A 135 10.16 -14.02 -10.17
C ALA A 135 9.29 -15.26 -9.86
N MET A 136 9.13 -15.62 -8.59
CA MET A 136 8.26 -16.73 -8.19
C MET A 136 6.79 -16.46 -8.52
N ARG A 137 6.32 -15.22 -8.32
CA ARG A 137 4.94 -14.83 -8.67
C ARG A 137 4.70 -14.93 -10.17
N ALA A 138 5.64 -14.42 -10.99
CA ALA A 138 5.54 -14.49 -12.44
C ALA A 138 5.55 -15.94 -12.97
N ALA A 139 6.36 -16.82 -12.38
CA ALA A 139 6.35 -18.25 -12.71
C ALA A 139 5.00 -18.89 -12.38
N ARG A 140 4.50 -18.68 -11.15
CA ARG A 140 3.20 -19.23 -10.71
C ARG A 140 2.03 -18.73 -11.56
N GLU A 141 2.07 -17.47 -11.98
CA GLU A 141 1.02 -16.90 -12.83
C GLU A 141 0.99 -17.53 -14.23
N LYS A 142 2.17 -17.82 -14.80
CA LYS A 142 2.25 -18.55 -16.07
C LYS A 142 1.67 -19.97 -15.95
N ASP A 143 2.00 -20.68 -14.89
CA ASP A 143 1.47 -22.03 -14.66
C ASP A 143 -0.07 -22.02 -14.54
N LEU A 144 -0.62 -21.04 -13.84
CA LEU A 144 -2.07 -20.86 -13.73
C LEU A 144 -2.72 -20.52 -15.08
N GLN A 145 -2.09 -19.67 -15.89
CA GLN A 145 -2.58 -19.37 -17.24
C GLN A 145 -2.54 -20.60 -18.15
N GLU A 146 -1.48 -21.41 -18.06
CA GLU A 146 -1.37 -22.64 -18.84
C GLU A 146 -2.42 -23.67 -18.42
N PHE A 147 -2.66 -23.80 -17.12
CA PHE A 147 -3.73 -24.67 -16.60
C PHE A 147 -5.12 -24.19 -17.06
N ALA A 148 -5.39 -22.88 -17.01
CA ALA A 148 -6.65 -22.32 -17.49
C ALA A 148 -6.86 -22.55 -18.98
N LYS A 149 -5.82 -22.39 -19.81
CA LYS A 149 -5.88 -22.71 -21.24
C LYS A 149 -6.20 -24.18 -21.49
N LYS A 150 -5.54 -25.09 -20.76
CA LYS A 150 -5.80 -26.54 -20.85
C LYS A 150 -7.23 -26.91 -20.46
N GLN A 151 -7.81 -26.24 -19.45
CA GLN A 151 -9.22 -26.43 -19.09
C GLN A 151 -10.16 -26.01 -20.23
N VAL A 152 -9.94 -24.84 -20.82
CA VAL A 152 -10.75 -24.34 -21.94
C VAL A 152 -10.63 -25.24 -23.17
N GLU A 153 -9.42 -25.68 -23.52
CA GLU A 153 -9.21 -26.60 -24.64
C GLU A 153 -9.89 -27.96 -24.41
N MET A 154 -9.83 -28.49 -23.19
CA MET A 154 -10.49 -29.74 -22.83
C MET A 154 -12.02 -29.61 -22.90
N GLU A 155 -12.57 -28.50 -22.40
CA GLU A 155 -14.00 -28.21 -22.44
C GLU A 155 -14.48 -28.04 -23.90
N ALA A 156 -13.77 -27.27 -24.71
CA ALA A 156 -14.08 -27.11 -26.13
C ALA A 156 -14.04 -28.45 -26.89
N SER A 157 -13.03 -29.29 -26.63
CA SER A 157 -12.95 -30.62 -27.24
C SER A 157 -14.09 -31.54 -26.79
N ALA A 158 -14.53 -31.45 -25.53
CA ALA A 158 -15.66 -32.21 -25.02
C ALA A 158 -16.97 -31.75 -25.67
N GLU A 159 -17.18 -30.43 -25.81
CA GLU A 159 -18.34 -29.86 -26.49
C GLU A 159 -18.40 -30.26 -27.97
N GLU A 160 -17.27 -30.22 -28.69
CA GLU A 160 -17.22 -30.68 -30.08
C GLU A 160 -17.62 -32.15 -30.21
N ARG A 161 -17.12 -33.00 -29.30
CA ARG A 161 -17.44 -34.43 -29.30
C ARG A 161 -18.93 -34.66 -29.04
N MET A 162 -19.52 -33.93 -28.10
CA MET A 162 -20.97 -33.98 -27.84
C MET A 162 -21.80 -33.51 -29.03
N LYS A 163 -21.38 -32.42 -29.71
CA LYS A 163 -22.05 -31.93 -30.93
C LYS A 163 -21.99 -32.95 -32.07
N ARG A 164 -20.83 -33.59 -32.29
CA ARG A 164 -20.67 -34.66 -33.29
C ARG A 164 -21.56 -35.85 -32.98
N GLU A 165 -21.66 -36.27 -31.72
CA GLU A 165 -22.55 -37.36 -31.33
C GLU A 165 -24.03 -37.00 -31.53
N GLN A 166 -24.46 -35.80 -31.14
CA GLN A 166 -25.83 -35.32 -31.40
C GLN A 166 -26.15 -35.27 -32.90
N GLU A 167 -25.21 -34.82 -33.72
CA GLU A 167 -25.39 -34.77 -35.18
C GLU A 167 -25.48 -36.17 -35.78
N ARG A 168 -24.64 -37.12 -35.35
CA ARG A 168 -24.76 -38.53 -35.76
C ARG A 168 -26.13 -39.11 -35.42
N MET A 169 -26.61 -38.88 -34.20
CA MET A 169 -27.93 -39.32 -33.77
C MET A 169 -29.05 -38.69 -34.62
N ARG A 170 -28.92 -37.40 -34.98
CA ARG A 170 -29.89 -36.69 -35.84
C ARG A 170 -29.93 -37.29 -37.25
N VAL A 171 -28.77 -37.51 -37.86
CA VAL A 171 -28.63 -38.12 -39.20
C VAL A 171 -29.20 -39.53 -39.21
N GLU A 172 -28.86 -40.36 -38.21
CA GLU A 172 -29.37 -41.73 -38.11
C GLU A 172 -30.90 -41.77 -37.94
N HIS A 173 -31.47 -40.85 -37.15
CA HIS A 173 -32.91 -40.72 -37.01
C HIS A 173 -33.58 -40.33 -38.33
N GLU A 174 -33.02 -39.37 -39.06
CA GLU A 174 -33.52 -38.92 -40.36
C GLU A 174 -33.44 -40.04 -41.41
N GLU A 175 -32.33 -40.78 -41.48
CA GLU A 175 -32.20 -41.96 -42.31
C GLU A 175 -33.27 -43.02 -41.98
N ARG A 176 -33.53 -43.27 -40.70
CA ARG A 176 -34.54 -44.24 -40.27
C ARG A 176 -35.93 -43.82 -40.73
N MET A 177 -36.26 -42.53 -40.63
CA MET A 177 -37.52 -41.97 -41.12
C MET A 177 -37.65 -42.10 -42.64
N GLN A 178 -36.58 -41.82 -43.38
CA GLN A 178 -36.58 -41.94 -44.84
C GLN A 178 -36.72 -43.40 -45.30
N ARG A 179 -36.05 -44.35 -44.63
CA ARG A 179 -36.20 -45.78 -44.88
C ARG A 179 -37.64 -46.25 -44.62
N ASN A 180 -38.24 -45.79 -43.52
CA ASN A 180 -39.63 -46.12 -43.17
C ASN A 180 -40.62 -45.55 -44.21
N LYS A 181 -40.46 -44.29 -44.60
CA LYS A 181 -41.25 -43.65 -45.66
C LYS A 181 -41.15 -44.43 -46.98
N SER A 182 -39.94 -44.77 -47.40
CA SER A 182 -39.68 -45.57 -48.61
C SER A 182 -40.28 -46.98 -48.52
N ALA A 183 -40.29 -47.61 -47.33
CA ALA A 183 -40.95 -48.88 -47.11
C ALA A 183 -42.49 -48.77 -47.22
N CYS A 184 -43.07 -47.71 -46.67
CA CYS A 184 -44.50 -47.41 -46.79
C CYS A 184 -44.91 -47.21 -48.25
N GLU A 185 -44.15 -46.43 -49.02
CA GLU A 185 -44.40 -46.20 -50.46
C GLU A 185 -44.29 -47.50 -51.28
N ARG A 186 -43.25 -48.32 -51.03
CA ARG A 186 -43.11 -49.64 -51.66
C ARG A 186 -44.30 -50.55 -51.36
N SER A 187 -44.77 -50.56 -50.11
CA SER A 187 -45.95 -51.33 -49.69
C SER A 187 -47.22 -50.85 -50.41
N LYS A 188 -47.48 -49.53 -50.45
CA LYS A 188 -48.60 -48.93 -51.18
C LYS A 188 -48.57 -49.29 -52.66
N SER A 189 -47.41 -49.17 -53.31
CA SER A 189 -47.22 -49.54 -54.71
C SER A 189 -47.48 -51.03 -54.96
N ALA A 190 -46.92 -51.91 -54.12
CA ALA A 190 -47.14 -53.36 -54.22
C ALA A 190 -48.62 -53.73 -54.05
N TYR A 191 -49.32 -53.10 -53.09
CA TYR A 191 -50.75 -53.29 -52.88
C TYR A 191 -51.57 -52.83 -54.11
N GLY A 192 -51.24 -51.66 -54.67
CA GLY A 192 -51.84 -51.14 -55.90
C GLY A 192 -51.61 -52.05 -57.12
N GLN A 193 -50.40 -52.59 -57.29
CA GLN A 193 -50.09 -53.56 -58.35
C GLN A 193 -50.87 -54.87 -58.19
N LYS A 194 -51.00 -55.40 -56.96
CA LYS A 194 -51.81 -56.59 -56.66
C LYS A 194 -53.27 -56.36 -57.02
N TYR A 195 -53.84 -55.22 -56.61
CA TYR A 195 -55.20 -54.85 -56.97
C TYR A 195 -55.39 -54.77 -58.49
N ARG A 196 -54.48 -54.09 -59.20
CA ARG A 196 -54.55 -53.94 -60.66
C ARG A 196 -54.43 -55.27 -61.40
N ARG A 197 -53.56 -56.20 -60.94
CA ARG A 197 -53.47 -57.57 -61.47
C ARG A 197 -54.76 -58.38 -61.22
N ASN A 198 -55.34 -58.27 -60.03
CA ASN A 198 -56.60 -58.94 -59.70
C ASN A 198 -57.76 -58.41 -60.54
N TRP A 199 -57.84 -57.09 -60.73
CA TRP A 199 -58.85 -56.45 -61.56
C TRP A 199 -58.77 -56.90 -63.04
N ARG A 200 -57.56 -56.93 -63.62
CA ARG A 200 -57.34 -57.47 -64.98
C ARG A 200 -57.75 -58.93 -65.13
N ARG A 201 -57.64 -59.75 -64.07
CA ARG A 201 -58.11 -61.14 -64.08
C ARG A 201 -59.63 -61.26 -64.05
N LYS A 202 -60.33 -60.29 -63.43
CA LYS A 202 -61.79 -60.31 -63.26
C LYS A 202 -62.56 -59.67 -64.42
N CYS A 203 -61.93 -58.80 -65.20
CA CYS A 203 -62.52 -58.16 -66.38
C CYS A 203 -61.64 -58.38 -67.61
N PRO A 204 -61.70 -59.56 -68.26
CA PRO A 204 -61.08 -59.78 -69.55
C PRO A 204 -61.88 -59.03 -70.63
N LEU A 205 -61.18 -58.32 -71.53
CA LEU A 205 -61.77 -57.77 -72.76
C LEU A 205 -62.08 -58.90 -73.75
#